data_AF-A0A1Q7LNW8-F1
#
_entry.id   AF-A0A1Q7LNW8-F1
#
_cell.length_a   1.000
_cell.length_b   1.000
_cell.length_c   1.000
_cell.angle_alpha   90.00
_cell.angle_beta   90.00
_cell.angle_gamma   90.00
#
_symmetry.space_group_name_H-M   'P 1'
#
loop_
_entity.id
_entity.type
_entity.pdbx_description
1 polymer ?
#
loop_
_entity_poly.entity_id
_entity_poly.type
_entity_poly.pdbx_seq_one_letter_code
_entity_poly.pdbx_strand_id
1 'polypeptide(L)'
;MSRHTPSGLSKGKIQHIVIIVKENHTFDNYSGTFPNADGFQMPRSPNPPPRDPDHRHSAWLTRDKTSVRQQFVQADLPAYFEYAKLFTLCDHFFTEVAGPSTPNHLMLIGADSPLIDNPKPGDPSRLNTSLPLSLEKQQLTWANYGGYAFQYLNGIQGIRKHASDQFKMDAGEGKLPNISWLYAPSQYDEHPPDRQRAGPMGNVTTGMQWTVDQVNALHLG
;
A
#
# COMPACT_ATOMS: atom_id res chain seq x y z
N MET A 1 33.20 -18.09 6.25
CA MET A 1 32.37 -16.90 5.90
C MET A 1 31.20 -16.87 6.87
N SER A 2 31.24 -15.96 7.83
CA SER A 2 30.31 -15.91 8.97
C SER A 2 28.96 -15.36 8.53
N ARG A 3 27.88 -16.11 8.76
CA ARG A 3 26.50 -15.63 8.57
C ARG A 3 26.24 -14.54 9.61
N HIS A 4 26.08 -13.30 9.18
CA HIS A 4 25.54 -12.24 10.03
C HIS A 4 24.09 -12.59 10.38
N THR A 5 23.86 -12.97 11.63
CA THR A 5 22.52 -13.03 12.22
C THR A 5 22.12 -11.59 12.53
N PRO A 6 21.04 -11.04 11.93
CA PRO A 6 20.60 -9.68 12.27
C PRO A 6 20.06 -9.66 13.70
N SER A 7 20.83 -9.11 14.62
CA SER A 7 20.41 -8.84 15.99
C SER A 7 19.60 -7.54 16.01
N GLY A 8 18.28 -7.64 16.15
CA GLY A 8 17.43 -6.46 16.36
C GLY A 8 15.95 -6.73 16.67
N LEU A 9 15.37 -7.85 16.26
CA LEU A 9 14.00 -8.28 16.65
C LEU A 9 13.96 -9.69 17.31
N SER A 10 15.12 -10.21 17.71
CA SER A 10 15.34 -11.64 18.05
C SER A 10 14.74 -12.14 19.38
N LYS A 11 13.70 -11.50 19.93
CA LYS A 11 12.99 -12.00 21.13
C LYS A 11 11.48 -12.09 20.99
N GLY A 12 10.88 -11.62 19.88
CA GLY A 12 9.45 -11.72 19.61
C GLY A 12 9.11 -12.89 18.68
N LYS A 13 7.84 -13.32 18.68
CA LYS A 13 7.33 -14.30 17.69
C LYS A 13 7.31 -13.76 16.26
N ILE A 14 7.32 -12.45 16.08
CA ILE A 14 7.31 -11.76 14.78
C ILE A 14 8.74 -11.31 14.46
N GLN A 15 9.29 -11.80 13.36
CA GLN A 15 10.66 -11.48 12.90
C GLN A 15 10.65 -10.54 11.68
N HIS A 16 9.58 -10.59 10.89
CA HIS A 16 9.38 -9.83 9.67
C HIS A 16 8.01 -9.17 9.68
N ILE A 17 7.96 -7.91 9.26
CA ILE A 17 6.73 -7.17 8.97
C ILE A 17 6.76 -6.82 7.47
N VAL A 18 5.73 -7.24 6.74
CA VAL A 18 5.54 -6.89 5.33
C VAL A 18 4.32 -6.00 5.22
N ILE A 19 4.51 -4.82 4.63
CA ILE A 19 3.46 -3.84 4.38
C ILE A 19 3.24 -3.80 2.86
N ILE A 20 2.14 -4.40 2.40
CA ILE A 20 1.76 -4.37 0.98
C ILE A 20 0.88 -3.14 0.76
N VAL A 21 1.31 -2.24 -0.12
CA VAL A 21 0.64 -0.98 -0.42
C VAL A 21 -0.11 -1.10 -1.75
N LYS A 22 -1.42 -0.80 -1.70
CA LYS A 22 -2.37 -0.79 -2.83
C LYS A 22 -2.96 0.62 -2.95
N GLU A 23 -3.57 0.95 -4.09
CA GLU A 23 -3.99 2.31 -4.40
C GLU A 23 -5.53 2.46 -4.47
N ASN A 24 -6.02 3.61 -4.03
CA ASN A 24 -7.24 4.28 -4.50
C ASN A 24 -8.60 3.57 -4.36
N HIS A 25 -8.75 2.68 -3.38
CA HIS A 25 -10.03 2.07 -3.05
C HIS A 25 -10.43 2.35 -1.59
N THR A 26 -11.66 2.80 -1.37
CA THR A 26 -12.21 2.98 -0.02
C THR A 26 -12.63 1.64 0.58
N PHE A 27 -12.80 1.61 1.90
CA PHE A 27 -13.33 0.42 2.60
C PHE A 27 -14.65 -0.07 1.97
N ASP A 28 -15.65 0.82 1.83
CA ASP A 28 -16.94 0.45 1.23
C ASP A 28 -16.82 -0.05 -0.20
N ASN A 29 -15.81 0.41 -0.95
CA ASN A 29 -15.62 -0.04 -2.32
C ASN A 29 -15.11 -1.48 -2.40
N TYR A 30 -14.32 -1.96 -1.44
CA TYR A 30 -13.72 -3.31 -1.46
C TYR A 30 -14.40 -4.30 -0.52
N SER A 31 -14.89 -3.82 0.61
CA SER A 31 -15.29 -4.65 1.75
C SER A 31 -16.62 -4.23 2.36
N GLY A 32 -17.32 -3.25 1.76
CA GLY A 32 -18.64 -2.80 2.25
C GLY A 32 -19.71 -3.90 2.27
N THR A 33 -19.55 -4.96 1.44
CA THR A 33 -20.43 -6.14 1.45
C THR A 33 -19.89 -7.31 2.25
N PHE A 34 -18.79 -7.15 2.97
CA PHE A 34 -18.26 -8.21 3.82
C PHE A 34 -19.23 -8.47 4.99
N PRO A 35 -19.52 -9.73 5.34
CA PRO A 35 -20.46 -10.03 6.42
C PRO A 35 -20.07 -9.35 7.74
N ASN A 36 -21.01 -8.63 8.34
CA ASN A 36 -20.86 -7.88 9.61
C ASN A 36 -19.90 -6.69 9.58
N ALA A 37 -19.39 -6.27 8.42
CA ALA A 37 -18.64 -5.02 8.31
C ALA A 37 -19.56 -3.80 8.51
N ASP A 38 -19.03 -2.73 9.11
CA ASP A 38 -19.66 -1.41 9.11
C ASP A 38 -19.55 -0.75 7.71
N GLY A 39 -20.30 -1.28 6.76
CA GLY A 39 -20.23 -0.92 5.34
C GLY A 39 -21.57 -0.54 4.72
N PHE A 40 -21.50 0.21 3.62
CA PHE A 40 -22.68 0.56 2.81
C PHE A 40 -22.94 -0.43 1.68
N GLN A 41 -24.20 -0.53 1.25
CA GLN A 41 -24.58 -1.21 0.02
C GLN A 41 -24.70 -0.20 -1.12
N MET A 42 -23.92 -0.40 -2.18
CA MET A 42 -23.83 0.45 -3.36
C MET A 42 -23.94 -0.35 -4.66
N PRO A 43 -24.23 0.30 -5.81
CA PRO A 43 -24.17 -0.35 -7.11
C PRO A 43 -22.83 -1.05 -7.38
N ARG A 44 -22.85 -2.19 -8.07
CA ARG A 44 -21.63 -2.92 -8.42
C ARG A 44 -20.74 -2.07 -9.35
N SER A 45 -19.46 -1.96 -9.04
CA SER A 45 -18.46 -1.27 -9.86
C SER A 45 -18.07 -2.13 -11.07
N PRO A 46 -17.84 -1.56 -12.26
CA PRO A 46 -17.20 -2.28 -13.35
C PRO A 46 -15.72 -2.56 -13.02
N ASN A 47 -15.17 -3.61 -13.63
CA ASN A 47 -13.76 -3.96 -13.52
C ASN A 47 -13.11 -3.97 -14.93
N PRO A 48 -12.17 -3.07 -15.24
CA PRO A 48 -11.68 -1.97 -14.40
C PRO A 48 -12.73 -0.86 -14.21
N PRO A 49 -12.60 -0.01 -13.18
CA PRO A 49 -13.38 1.22 -13.06
C PRO A 49 -13.23 2.10 -14.32
N PRO A 50 -14.22 2.94 -14.66
CA PRO A 50 -14.19 3.70 -15.91
C PRO A 50 -13.15 4.84 -15.92
N ARG A 51 -12.79 5.34 -14.73
CA ARG A 51 -11.79 6.40 -14.51
C ARG A 51 -11.44 6.46 -13.03
N ASP A 52 -10.30 7.07 -12.74
CA ASP A 52 -9.94 7.55 -11.41
C ASP A 52 -10.84 8.71 -10.96
N PRO A 53 -11.56 8.56 -9.83
CA PRO A 53 -12.27 9.65 -9.18
C PRO A 53 -11.28 10.72 -8.69
N ASP A 54 -11.71 11.99 -8.71
CA ASP A 54 -10.91 13.05 -8.11
C ASP A 54 -10.81 12.82 -6.60
N HIS A 55 -9.58 12.60 -6.15
CA HIS A 55 -9.25 12.25 -4.77
C HIS A 55 -8.27 13.27 -4.15
N ARG A 56 -8.24 14.49 -4.69
CA ARG A 56 -7.58 15.66 -4.08
C ARG A 56 -8.30 16.11 -2.82
N HIS A 57 -7.60 16.88 -1.98
CA HIS A 57 -8.18 17.43 -0.74
C HIS A 57 -9.47 18.24 -0.99
N SER A 58 -9.49 19.05 -2.05
CA SER A 58 -10.67 19.84 -2.43
C SER A 58 -11.87 18.98 -2.83
N ALA A 59 -11.65 17.82 -3.47
CA ALA A 59 -12.71 16.87 -3.78
C ALA A 59 -13.24 16.22 -2.50
N TRP A 60 -12.37 15.87 -1.55
CA TRP A 60 -12.78 15.34 -0.25
C TRP A 60 -13.68 16.30 0.55
N LEU A 61 -13.41 17.61 0.49
CA LEU A 61 -14.24 18.63 1.15
C LEU A 61 -15.68 18.71 0.60
N THR A 62 -15.91 18.23 -0.62
CA THR A 62 -17.21 18.24 -1.31
C THR A 62 -17.77 16.84 -1.56
N ARG A 63 -17.19 15.82 -0.91
CA ARG A 63 -17.46 14.40 -1.17
C ARG A 63 -18.92 13.99 -0.96
N ASP A 64 -19.65 14.72 -0.12
CA ASP A 64 -21.09 14.52 0.10
C ASP A 64 -21.90 14.66 -1.20
N LYS A 65 -21.39 15.48 -2.14
CA LYS A 65 -22.02 15.76 -3.44
C LYS A 65 -21.29 15.12 -4.62
N THR A 66 -19.98 14.91 -4.51
CA THR A 66 -19.12 14.56 -5.66
C THR A 66 -18.61 13.13 -5.67
N SER A 67 -18.73 12.39 -4.57
CA SER A 67 -18.19 11.02 -4.46
C SER A 67 -18.87 10.04 -5.43
N VAL A 68 -18.07 9.17 -6.03
CA VAL A 68 -18.57 8.01 -6.75
C VAL A 68 -19.01 6.94 -5.73
N ARG A 69 -20.22 6.41 -5.89
CA ARG A 69 -20.82 5.40 -5.01
C ARG A 69 -20.97 4.07 -5.74
N GLN A 70 -19.91 3.27 -5.72
CA GLN A 70 -19.87 1.93 -6.32
C GLN A 70 -19.03 1.00 -5.47
N GLN A 71 -19.28 -0.31 -5.54
CA GLN A 71 -18.54 -1.32 -4.78
C GLN A 71 -18.24 -2.56 -5.61
N PHE A 72 -17.10 -3.20 -5.34
CA PHE A 72 -16.83 -4.58 -5.72
C PHE A 72 -17.47 -5.53 -4.71
N VAL A 73 -17.76 -6.76 -5.15
CA VAL A 73 -18.30 -7.81 -4.28
C VAL A 73 -17.35 -9.00 -4.21
N GLN A 74 -17.64 -9.98 -3.35
CA GLN A 74 -16.81 -11.19 -3.21
C GLN A 74 -16.52 -11.90 -4.55
N ALA A 75 -17.44 -11.83 -5.52
CA ALA A 75 -17.22 -12.41 -6.84
C ALA A 75 -16.14 -11.68 -7.66
N ASP A 76 -15.88 -10.39 -7.39
CA ASP A 76 -14.83 -9.60 -8.03
C ASP A 76 -13.49 -9.73 -7.29
N LEU A 77 -13.54 -9.86 -5.95
CA LEU A 77 -12.40 -9.86 -5.04
C LEU A 77 -12.35 -11.11 -4.11
N PRO A 78 -12.41 -12.34 -4.63
CA PRO A 78 -12.58 -13.53 -3.80
C PRO A 78 -11.45 -13.75 -2.79
N ALA A 79 -10.19 -13.48 -3.16
CA ALA A 79 -9.06 -13.70 -2.26
C ALA A 79 -8.99 -12.66 -1.13
N TYR A 80 -9.34 -11.40 -1.39
CA TYR A 80 -9.42 -10.38 -0.32
C TYR A 80 -10.54 -10.69 0.67
N PHE A 81 -11.70 -11.16 0.20
CA PHE A 81 -12.76 -11.65 1.07
C PHE A 81 -12.32 -12.87 1.87
N GLU A 82 -11.53 -13.76 1.29
CA GLU A 82 -11.00 -14.91 2.03
C GLU A 82 -9.98 -14.50 3.09
N TYR A 83 -9.09 -13.56 2.79
CA TYR A 83 -8.19 -12.98 3.78
C TYR A 83 -8.96 -12.33 4.93
N ALA A 84 -10.04 -11.59 4.66
CA ALA A 84 -10.88 -11.00 5.70
C ALA A 84 -11.61 -12.04 6.57
N LYS A 85 -11.86 -13.27 6.08
CA LYS A 85 -12.42 -14.36 6.90
C LYS A 85 -11.36 -15.05 7.76
N LEU A 86 -10.16 -15.22 7.22
CA LEU A 86 -9.06 -15.97 7.86
C LEU A 86 -8.24 -15.10 8.81
N PHE A 87 -8.21 -13.79 8.58
CA PHE A 87 -7.41 -12.82 9.31
C PHE A 87 -8.27 -11.64 9.76
N THR A 88 -7.63 -10.64 10.37
CA THR A 88 -8.30 -9.43 10.84
C THR A 88 -8.58 -8.47 9.69
N LEU A 89 -9.83 -8.05 9.55
CA LEU A 89 -10.25 -6.90 8.77
C LEU A 89 -10.52 -5.73 9.72
N CYS A 90 -9.92 -4.57 9.46
CA CYS A 90 -10.19 -3.34 10.21
C CYS A 90 -11.19 -2.48 9.44
N ASP A 91 -12.42 -2.33 9.94
CA ASP A 91 -13.50 -1.55 9.32
C ASP A 91 -13.63 -0.10 9.84
N HIS A 92 -12.81 0.27 10.84
CA HIS A 92 -12.60 1.66 11.28
C HIS A 92 -11.13 2.09 11.13
N PHE A 93 -10.52 1.79 9.98
CA PHE A 93 -9.18 2.24 9.62
C PHE A 93 -9.26 3.38 8.59
N PHE A 94 -8.77 4.56 8.96
CA PHE A 94 -8.90 5.77 8.14
C PHE A 94 -7.53 6.28 7.72
N THR A 95 -7.49 6.83 6.50
CA THR A 95 -6.35 7.60 6.01
C THR A 95 -6.12 8.83 6.91
N GLU A 96 -4.86 9.18 7.17
CA GLU A 96 -4.51 10.29 8.06
C GLU A 96 -4.72 11.65 7.39
N VAL A 97 -4.42 11.74 6.09
CA VAL A 97 -4.64 12.93 5.28
C VAL A 97 -5.81 12.70 4.34
N ALA A 98 -6.84 13.54 4.48
CA ALA A 98 -7.98 13.60 3.58
C ALA A 98 -7.56 14.11 2.18
N GLY A 99 -6.93 13.27 1.38
CA GLY A 99 -6.31 13.65 0.13
C GLY A 99 -5.68 12.45 -0.60
N PRO A 100 -4.75 12.70 -1.54
CA PRO A 100 -4.27 11.69 -2.47
C PRO A 100 -3.13 10.81 -1.95
N SER A 101 -2.53 10.00 -2.81
CA SER A 101 -1.56 8.95 -2.45
C SER A 101 -0.33 9.48 -1.71
N THR A 102 0.35 10.52 -2.22
CA THR A 102 1.65 10.96 -1.66
C THR A 102 1.57 11.33 -0.18
N PRO A 103 0.67 12.22 0.28
CA PRO A 103 0.64 12.58 1.70
C PRO A 103 0.37 11.38 2.62
N ASN A 104 -0.47 10.44 2.20
CA ASN A 104 -0.77 9.24 2.99
C ASN A 104 0.37 8.20 2.96
N HIS A 105 1.15 8.12 1.88
CA HIS A 105 2.37 7.33 1.87
C HIS A 105 3.43 7.89 2.82
N LEU A 106 3.52 9.21 2.96
CA LEU A 106 4.40 9.84 3.94
C LEU A 106 3.94 9.56 5.37
N MET A 107 2.64 9.60 5.63
CA MET A 107 2.07 9.21 6.93
C MET A 107 2.37 7.74 7.25
N LEU A 108 2.20 6.82 6.29
CA LEU A 108 2.52 5.40 6.45
C LEU A 108 4.00 5.16 6.82
N ILE A 109 4.94 5.86 6.18
CA ILE A 109 6.38 5.60 6.35
C ILE A 109 6.97 6.45 7.50
N GLY A 110 6.43 7.64 7.73
CA GLY A 110 7.04 8.66 8.57
C GLY A 110 6.18 9.18 9.72
N ALA A 111 4.91 8.77 9.81
CA ALA A 111 3.92 9.32 10.74
C ALA A 111 3.80 10.85 10.66
N ASP A 112 4.08 11.41 9.48
CA ASP A 112 4.01 12.85 9.19
C ASP A 112 3.82 13.07 7.68
N SER A 113 3.23 14.21 7.30
CA SER A 113 3.17 14.67 5.92
C SER A 113 3.15 16.20 5.87
N PRO A 114 4.12 16.83 5.19
CA PRO A 114 4.08 18.28 4.94
C PRO A 114 3.13 18.65 3.79
N LEU A 115 2.45 17.66 3.20
CA LEU A 115 1.62 17.79 2.01
C LEU A 115 0.16 17.49 2.33
N ILE A 116 -0.75 18.21 1.67
CA ILE A 116 -2.19 17.92 1.66
C ILE A 116 -2.65 17.32 0.31
N ASP A 117 -1.92 17.62 -0.76
CA ASP A 117 -2.14 17.10 -2.11
C ASP A 117 -0.82 16.56 -2.69
N ASN A 118 -0.90 15.82 -3.80
CA ASN A 118 0.29 15.31 -4.48
C ASN A 118 1.22 16.47 -4.90
N PRO A 119 2.54 16.35 -4.66
CA PRO A 119 3.48 17.42 -4.92
C PRO A 119 3.64 17.65 -6.42
N LYS A 120 3.93 18.91 -6.79
CA LYS A 120 4.27 19.25 -8.18
C LYS A 120 5.73 18.89 -8.49
N PRO A 121 6.12 18.73 -9.77
CA PRO A 121 7.52 18.60 -10.12
C PRO A 121 8.36 19.74 -9.53
N GLY A 122 9.45 19.40 -8.84
CA GLY A 122 10.33 20.37 -8.18
C GLY A 122 9.95 20.73 -6.74
N ASP A 123 8.89 20.16 -6.16
CA ASP A 123 8.51 20.42 -4.77
C ASP A 123 9.64 20.04 -3.79
N PRO A 124 10.09 20.97 -2.92
CA PRO A 124 11.19 20.73 -1.99
C PRO A 124 10.78 20.04 -0.68
N SER A 125 9.48 19.80 -0.45
CA SER A 125 8.97 19.28 0.82
C SER A 125 9.50 17.87 1.10
N ARG A 126 10.17 17.68 2.24
CA ARG A 126 10.79 16.42 2.65
C ARG A 126 10.59 16.20 4.14
N LEU A 127 10.53 14.93 4.54
CA LEU A 127 10.56 14.54 5.94
C LEU A 127 12.00 14.34 6.42
N ASN A 128 12.31 14.87 7.60
CA ASN A 128 13.60 14.65 8.27
C ASN A 128 13.57 13.51 9.28
N THR A 129 12.38 13.00 9.59
CA THR A 129 12.14 11.87 10.49
C THR A 129 11.26 10.85 9.79
N SER A 130 11.57 9.57 9.99
CA SER A 130 10.76 8.48 9.45
C SER A 130 10.97 7.19 10.24
N LEU A 131 10.10 6.19 10.04
CA LEU A 131 10.29 4.86 10.62
C LEU A 131 11.61 4.23 10.11
N PRO A 132 11.94 4.21 8.80
CA PRO A 132 13.24 3.73 8.33
C PRO A 132 14.45 4.36 9.02
N LEU A 133 14.45 5.68 9.24
CA LEU A 133 15.53 6.36 9.97
C LEU A 133 15.63 5.90 11.42
N SER A 134 14.50 5.61 12.07
CA SER A 134 14.47 5.03 13.41
C SER A 134 14.99 3.58 13.42
N LEU A 135 14.70 2.79 12.39
CA LEU A 135 15.20 1.43 12.24
C LEU A 135 16.73 1.39 12.08
N GLU A 136 17.32 2.29 11.29
CA GLU A 136 18.79 2.41 11.16
C GLU A 136 19.45 2.67 12.54
N LYS A 137 18.87 3.57 13.35
CA LYS A 137 19.38 3.86 14.70
C LYS A 137 19.32 2.65 15.63
N GLN A 138 18.34 1.77 15.43
CA GLN A 138 18.15 0.53 16.20
C GLN A 138 18.86 -0.68 15.56
N GLN A 139 19.63 -0.49 14.49
CA GLN A 139 20.30 -1.56 13.74
C GLN A 139 19.32 -2.64 13.22
N LEU A 140 18.07 -2.23 12.95
CA LEU A 140 17.06 -3.06 12.32
C LEU A 140 17.14 -2.94 10.80
N THR A 141 17.04 -4.07 10.11
CA THR A 141 17.10 -4.09 8.65
C THR A 141 15.75 -3.71 8.06
N TRP A 142 15.77 -2.99 6.94
CA TRP A 142 14.56 -2.66 6.20
C TRP A 142 14.82 -2.60 4.70
N ALA A 143 13.77 -2.67 3.90
CA ALA A 143 13.85 -2.44 2.47
C ALA A 143 12.51 -1.89 1.93
N ASN A 144 12.60 -1.18 0.80
CA ASN A 144 11.42 -0.83 0.01
C ASN A 144 11.53 -1.45 -1.38
N TYR A 145 10.43 -2.04 -1.82
CA TYR A 145 10.25 -2.69 -3.11
C TYR A 145 9.28 -1.84 -3.92
N GLY A 146 9.78 -1.07 -4.89
CA GLY A 146 8.96 -0.18 -5.72
C GLY A 146 8.48 1.13 -5.04
N GLY A 147 8.86 1.41 -3.80
CA GLY A 147 8.34 2.53 -3.02
C GLY A 147 8.80 3.90 -3.48
N TYR A 148 8.01 4.58 -4.32
CA TYR A 148 8.35 5.92 -4.81
C TYR A 148 8.43 6.97 -3.68
N ALA A 149 7.60 6.83 -2.65
CA ALA A 149 7.48 7.82 -1.58
C ALA A 149 8.77 7.98 -0.74
N PHE A 150 9.66 6.98 -0.76
CA PHE A 150 10.96 7.04 -0.09
C PHE A 150 11.87 8.15 -0.62
N GLN A 151 11.63 8.66 -1.85
CA GLN A 151 12.36 9.80 -2.39
C GLN A 151 12.11 11.11 -1.60
N TYR A 152 11.04 11.16 -0.81
CA TYR A 152 10.66 12.32 -0.01
C TYR A 152 11.25 12.30 1.42
N LEU A 153 12.08 11.30 1.75
CA LEU A 153 12.66 11.11 3.08
C LEU A 153 14.15 11.46 3.06
N ASN A 154 14.54 12.49 3.82
CA ASN A 154 15.93 12.95 3.85
C ASN A 154 16.88 11.91 4.45
N GLY A 155 18.03 11.72 3.80
CA GLY A 155 19.12 10.86 4.26
C GLY A 155 18.99 9.40 3.83
N ILE A 156 17.88 9.00 3.22
CA ILE A 156 17.62 7.62 2.79
C ILE A 156 17.10 7.52 1.36
N GLN A 157 17.20 8.58 0.57
CA GLN A 157 16.77 8.56 -0.82
C GLN A 157 17.59 7.52 -1.61
N GLY A 158 16.90 6.56 -2.23
CA GLY A 158 17.50 5.56 -3.10
C GLY A 158 18.26 4.43 -2.39
N ILE A 159 18.40 4.45 -1.06
CA ILE A 159 19.02 3.35 -0.32
C ILE A 159 18.00 2.25 -0.04
N ARG A 160 18.47 1.00 0.07
CA ARG A 160 17.64 -0.19 0.37
C ARG A 160 16.39 -0.29 -0.50
N LYS A 161 16.52 0.17 -1.75
CA LYS A 161 15.48 0.20 -2.78
C LYS A 161 15.69 -0.95 -3.74
N HIS A 162 14.63 -1.69 -3.97
CA HIS A 162 14.58 -2.80 -4.94
C HIS A 162 13.42 -2.58 -5.92
N ALA A 163 13.47 -3.28 -7.05
CA ALA A 163 12.30 -3.41 -7.92
C ALA A 163 11.20 -4.19 -7.18
N SER A 164 9.93 -3.92 -7.49
CA SER A 164 8.81 -4.62 -6.84
C SER A 164 8.91 -6.14 -6.99
N ASP A 165 9.30 -6.63 -8.18
CA ASP A 165 9.37 -8.06 -8.48
C ASP A 165 10.47 -8.79 -7.69
N GLN A 166 11.43 -8.05 -7.13
CA GLN A 166 12.48 -8.63 -6.28
C GLN A 166 11.92 -9.18 -4.96
N PHE A 167 10.80 -8.65 -4.47
CA PHE A 167 10.22 -9.06 -3.19
C PHE A 167 9.94 -10.56 -3.16
N LYS A 168 9.29 -11.09 -4.20
CA LYS A 168 8.92 -12.51 -4.29
C LYS A 168 10.14 -13.43 -4.21
N MET A 169 11.24 -13.02 -4.83
CA MET A 169 12.51 -13.77 -4.79
C MET A 169 13.13 -13.72 -3.39
N ASP A 170 13.22 -12.53 -2.78
CA ASP A 170 13.78 -12.39 -1.44
C ASP A 170 12.93 -13.12 -0.38
N ALA A 171 11.61 -13.12 -0.53
CA ALA A 171 10.68 -13.87 0.31
C ALA A 171 10.92 -15.38 0.22
N GLY A 172 10.95 -15.93 -0.99
CA GLY A 172 11.16 -17.37 -1.20
C GLY A 172 12.56 -17.87 -0.82
N GLU A 173 13.54 -16.98 -0.71
CA GLU A 173 14.91 -17.31 -0.29
C GLU A 173 15.18 -17.02 1.21
N GLY A 174 14.18 -16.59 1.97
CA GLY A 174 14.33 -16.25 3.39
C GLY A 174 15.24 -15.04 3.64
N LYS A 175 15.30 -14.10 2.69
CA LYS A 175 16.20 -12.92 2.69
C LYS A 175 15.51 -11.62 3.09
N LEU A 176 14.23 -11.67 3.48
CA LEU A 176 13.51 -10.45 3.84
C LEU A 176 14.18 -9.73 5.02
N PRO A 177 14.24 -8.40 5.00
CA PRO A 177 14.66 -7.62 6.16
C PRO A 177 13.60 -7.68 7.26
N ASN A 178 13.88 -7.05 8.41
CA ASN A 178 12.90 -6.97 9.49
C ASN A 178 11.61 -6.26 9.08
N ILE A 179 11.70 -5.21 8.26
CA ILE A 179 10.54 -4.49 7.74
C ILE A 179 10.66 -4.28 6.23
N SER A 180 9.63 -4.72 5.49
CA SER A 180 9.54 -4.60 4.04
C SER A 180 8.31 -3.78 3.66
N TRP A 181 8.51 -2.67 2.94
CA TRP A 181 7.43 -1.99 2.24
C TRP A 181 7.38 -2.47 0.79
N LEU A 182 6.23 -2.96 0.36
CA LEU A 182 6.03 -3.52 -0.97
C LEU A 182 4.95 -2.73 -1.71
N TYR A 183 5.36 -1.99 -2.72
CA TYR A 183 4.48 -1.22 -3.60
C TYR A 183 4.32 -1.97 -4.90
N ALA A 184 3.06 -2.27 -5.25
CA ALA A 184 2.77 -2.93 -6.51
C ALA A 184 3.16 -2.04 -7.71
N PRO A 185 3.61 -2.63 -8.84
CA PRO A 185 3.71 -1.91 -10.10
C PRO A 185 2.35 -1.36 -10.53
N SER A 186 2.32 -0.32 -11.37
CA SER A 186 1.07 0.37 -11.79
C SER A 186 0.01 -0.53 -12.43
N GLN A 187 0.44 -1.63 -13.05
CA GLN A 187 -0.46 -2.63 -13.63
C GLN A 187 -1.20 -3.48 -12.57
N TYR A 188 -0.70 -3.50 -11.34
CA TYR A 188 -1.17 -4.35 -10.24
C TYR A 188 -1.47 -3.56 -8.97
N ASP A 189 -1.27 -2.24 -8.93
CA ASP A 189 -1.55 -1.39 -7.76
C ASP A 189 -3.04 -1.20 -7.49
N GLU A 190 -3.88 -1.52 -8.49
CA GLU A 190 -5.33 -1.37 -8.53
C GLU A 190 -5.79 0.08 -8.64
N HIS A 191 -4.89 1.04 -8.80
CA HIS A 191 -5.26 2.41 -9.06
C HIS A 191 -6.21 2.46 -10.27
N PRO A 192 -7.43 3.02 -10.12
CA PRO A 192 -8.37 3.14 -11.23
C PRO A 192 -7.73 3.84 -12.44
N PRO A 193 -8.23 3.62 -13.67
CA PRO A 193 -7.63 4.20 -14.87
C PRO A 193 -7.46 5.72 -14.82
N ASP A 194 -6.20 6.17 -14.79
CA ASP A 194 -5.78 7.57 -14.87
C ASP A 194 -5.34 7.90 -16.29
N ARG A 195 -6.00 8.88 -16.90
CA ARG A 195 -5.70 9.33 -18.28
C ARG A 195 -4.30 9.92 -18.44
N GLN A 196 -3.65 10.30 -17.33
CA GLN A 196 -2.30 10.86 -17.33
C GLN A 196 -1.22 9.76 -17.26
N ARG A 197 -1.60 8.51 -16.96
CA ARG A 197 -0.67 7.38 -16.87
C ARG A 197 -0.87 6.47 -18.08
N ALA A 198 0.22 6.06 -18.70
CA ALA A 198 0.19 5.10 -19.80
C ALA A 198 0.23 3.66 -19.28
N GLY A 199 -0.42 2.74 -20.01
CA GLY A 199 -0.37 1.30 -19.75
C GLY A 199 -1.62 0.73 -19.08
N PRO A 200 -1.70 -0.61 -18.92
CA PRO A 200 -2.80 -1.27 -18.23
C PRO A 200 -2.81 -0.88 -16.74
N MET A 201 -3.98 -0.57 -16.18
CA MET A 201 -4.18 -0.32 -14.75
C MET A 201 -5.64 -0.52 -14.34
N GLY A 202 -5.91 -0.53 -13.03
CA GLY A 202 -7.26 -0.51 -12.46
C GLY A 202 -8.01 -1.84 -12.51
N ASN A 203 -7.44 -2.91 -13.06
CA ASN A 203 -8.08 -4.22 -12.99
C ASN A 203 -7.84 -4.84 -11.60
N VAL A 204 -8.91 -4.88 -10.80
CA VAL A 204 -8.84 -5.33 -9.41
C VAL A 204 -8.61 -6.84 -9.29
N THR A 205 -9.00 -7.62 -10.31
CA THR A 205 -8.75 -9.06 -10.34
C THR A 205 -7.27 -9.37 -10.52
N THR A 206 -6.60 -8.68 -11.44
CA THR A 206 -5.15 -8.89 -11.65
C THR A 206 -4.32 -8.31 -10.52
N GLY A 207 -4.73 -7.18 -9.95
CA GLY A 207 -4.08 -6.62 -8.76
C GLY A 207 -4.21 -7.54 -7.53
N MET A 208 -5.40 -8.10 -7.31
CA MET A 208 -5.64 -9.06 -6.23
C MET A 208 -4.79 -10.32 -6.43
N GLN A 209 -4.73 -10.86 -7.66
CA GLN A 209 -3.88 -12.02 -7.94
C GLN A 209 -2.40 -11.71 -7.69
N TRP A 210 -1.93 -10.52 -8.05
CA TRP A 210 -0.57 -10.11 -7.74
C TRP A 210 -0.31 -10.11 -6.23
N THR A 211 -1.24 -9.59 -5.41
CA THR A 211 -1.13 -9.65 -3.94
C THR A 211 -1.07 -11.09 -3.44
N VAL A 212 -1.91 -11.98 -3.97
CA VAL A 212 -1.89 -13.42 -3.65
C VAL A 212 -0.53 -14.03 -3.93
N ASP A 213 0.08 -13.70 -5.07
CA ASP A 213 1.40 -14.22 -5.44
C ASP A 213 2.50 -13.77 -4.48
N GLN A 214 2.41 -12.54 -3.93
CA GLN A 214 3.35 -12.05 -2.92
C GLN A 214 3.15 -12.74 -1.58
N VAL A 215 1.90 -12.91 -1.14
CA VAL A 215 1.57 -13.59 0.13
C VAL A 215 1.97 -15.06 0.09
N ASN A 216 1.77 -15.75 -1.03
CA ASN A 216 2.19 -17.13 -1.20
C ASN A 216 3.71 -17.28 -1.12
N ALA A 217 4.48 -16.30 -1.58
CA ALA A 217 5.94 -16.31 -1.50
C ALA A 217 6.46 -16.31 -0.05
N LEU A 218 5.69 -15.76 0.90
CA LEU A 218 6.04 -15.75 2.32
C LEU A 218 5.94 -17.12 2.99
N HIS A 219 5.21 -18.06 2.40
CA HIS A 219 5.02 -19.40 2.95
C HIS A 219 6.04 -20.43 2.43
N LEU A 220 6.90 -20.02 1.49
CA LEU A 220 7.90 -20.89 0.85
C LEU A 220 9.30 -20.80 1.49
N GLY A 221 9.52 -19.83 2.38
CA GLY A 221 10.81 -19.56 3.04
C GLY A 221 10.92 -20.10 4.45
#